data_AF-A0A1V6AZS5-F1
#
_entry.id   AF-A0A1V6AZS5-F1
#
_cell.length_a   1.000
_cell.length_b   1.000
_cell.length_c   1.000
_cell.angle_alpha   90.00
_cell.angle_beta   90.00
_cell.angle_gamma   90.00
#
_symmetry.space_group_name_H-M   'P 1'
#
loop_
_entity.id
_entity.type
_entity.pdbx_description
1 polymer ?
#
loop_
_entity_poly.entity_id
_entity_poly.type
_entity_poly.pdbx_seq_one_letter_code
_entity_poly.pdbx_strand_id
1 'polypeptide(L)'
;MKKTVLSLAAALIALGLAACVTSQYSSSNLNYYRGQNVPPEFFKVVSSTPTEITFEIKINFSQDRLYHIVLDGNTPLAEDWVLMVTGRGQAYTAVLKAKPGVEFAAGKPYRLCIGDKNPEEVNVYSNNYRCLVDFDFTL
;
A
#
# COMPACT_ATOMS: atom_id res chain seq x y z
N MET A 1 51.02 -11.45 -28.98
CA MET A 1 50.43 -10.97 -27.72
C MET A 1 49.54 -9.75 -27.97
N LYS A 2 48.34 -9.89 -28.57
CA LYS A 2 47.46 -8.74 -28.87
C LYS A 2 45.94 -9.06 -28.92
N LYS A 3 45.50 -10.28 -28.59
CA LYS A 3 44.10 -10.71 -28.79
C LYS A 3 43.29 -10.96 -27.49
N THR A 4 43.92 -10.86 -26.33
CA THR A 4 43.29 -11.20 -25.03
C THR A 4 42.71 -10.00 -24.28
N VAL A 5 42.88 -8.77 -24.77
CA VAL A 5 42.45 -7.56 -24.03
C VAL A 5 41.04 -7.10 -24.42
N LEU A 6 40.51 -7.52 -25.58
CA LEU A 6 39.19 -7.03 -26.04
C LEU A 6 37.98 -7.80 -25.46
N SER A 7 38.15 -9.03 -24.98
CA SER A 7 37.00 -9.84 -24.51
C SER A 7 36.60 -9.58 -23.05
N LEU A 8 37.44 -8.91 -22.26
CA LEU A 8 37.12 -8.62 -20.85
C LEU A 8 36.27 -7.35 -20.67
N ALA A 9 36.29 -6.44 -21.66
CA ALA A 9 35.53 -5.19 -21.61
C ALA A 9 34.03 -5.37 -21.92
N ALA A 10 33.67 -6.39 -22.72
CA ALA A 10 32.27 -6.65 -23.09
C ALA A 10 31.47 -7.32 -21.96
N ALA A 11 32.12 -8.07 -21.06
CA ALA A 11 31.47 -8.73 -19.93
C ALA A 11 31.14 -7.78 -18.77
N LEU A 12 31.83 -6.63 -18.68
CA LEU A 12 31.61 -5.63 -17.62
C LEU A 12 30.46 -4.66 -17.92
N ILE A 13 30.01 -4.55 -19.17
CA ILE A 13 28.91 -3.64 -19.58
C ILE A 13 27.53 -4.28 -19.37
N ALA A 14 27.43 -5.62 -19.38
CA ALA A 14 26.17 -6.33 -19.20
C ALA A 14 25.68 -6.41 -17.74
N LEU A 15 26.50 -6.04 -16.75
CA LEU A 15 26.14 -6.05 -15.32
C LEU A 15 25.57 -4.70 -14.83
N GLY A 16 25.49 -3.67 -15.69
CA GLY A 16 25.13 -2.31 -15.30
C GLY A 16 23.63 -1.93 -15.42
N LEU A 17 22.76 -2.79 -15.95
CA LEU A 17 21.38 -2.42 -16.29
C LEU A 17 20.29 -3.03 -15.39
N ALA A 18 20.67 -3.71 -14.30
CA ALA A 18 19.71 -4.17 -13.28
C ALA A 18 19.60 -3.20 -12.09
N ALA A 19 19.96 -1.93 -12.27
CA ALA A 19 19.51 -0.88 -11.36
C ALA A 19 18.02 -0.63 -11.62
N CYS A 20 17.17 -1.54 -11.13
CA CYS A 20 15.78 -1.23 -10.86
C CYS A 20 15.80 0.01 -9.97
N VAL A 21 15.52 1.17 -10.57
CA VAL A 21 15.33 2.44 -9.88
C VAL A 21 14.02 2.32 -9.10
N THR A 22 14.03 1.53 -8.03
CA THR A 22 13.07 1.69 -6.94
C THR A 22 13.55 2.94 -6.24
N SER A 23 13.06 4.08 -6.70
CA SER A 23 13.18 5.31 -5.94
C SER A 23 12.47 5.05 -4.62
N GLN A 24 13.24 4.73 -3.58
CA GLN A 24 12.79 4.60 -2.22
C GLN A 24 12.41 6.00 -1.71
N TYR A 25 11.32 6.57 -2.23
CA TYR A 25 10.62 7.62 -1.51
C TYR A 25 9.94 6.93 -0.34
N SER A 26 10.71 6.81 0.74
CA SER A 26 10.23 6.21 1.97
C SER A 26 9.03 7.03 2.44
N SER A 27 7.83 6.47 2.30
CA SER A 27 6.60 6.99 2.91
C SER A 27 6.64 6.98 4.45
N SER A 28 7.77 6.56 5.04
CA SER A 28 7.96 6.40 6.49
C SER A 28 7.85 7.67 7.32
N ASN A 29 7.87 8.86 6.69
CA ASN A 29 7.76 10.15 7.41
C ASN A 29 6.38 10.81 7.31
N LEU A 30 5.38 10.14 6.73
CA LEU A 30 4.03 10.70 6.65
C LEU A 30 3.26 10.53 7.96
N ASN A 31 2.58 11.59 8.36
CA ASN A 31 1.56 11.55 9.39
C ASN A 31 0.21 11.24 8.74
N TYR A 32 -0.39 10.10 9.11
CA TYR A 32 -1.67 9.63 8.56
C TYR A 32 -2.85 10.12 9.41
N TYR A 33 -3.48 11.21 8.98
CA TYR A 33 -4.60 11.84 9.66
C TYR A 33 -5.88 11.04 9.45
N ARG A 34 -6.57 10.78 10.56
CA ARG A 34 -7.84 10.08 10.57
C ARG A 34 -8.87 10.84 9.75
N GLY A 35 -9.48 10.12 8.83
CA GLY A 35 -10.58 10.58 7.99
C GLY A 35 -11.93 10.47 8.69
N GLN A 36 -12.98 10.35 7.90
CA GLN A 36 -14.29 9.99 8.41
C GLN A 36 -14.19 8.62 9.11
N ASN A 37 -14.60 8.58 10.38
CA ASN A 37 -14.82 7.32 11.06
C ASN A 37 -16.16 6.75 10.57
N VAL A 38 -16.13 5.53 10.04
CA VAL A 38 -17.30 4.90 9.44
C VAL A 38 -17.75 3.77 10.36
N PRO A 39 -19.06 3.53 10.52
CA PRO A 39 -19.55 2.47 11.37
C PRO A 39 -18.96 1.10 11.00
N PRO A 40 -18.64 0.22 11.97
CA PRO A 40 -17.97 -1.05 11.71
C PRO A 40 -18.70 -1.97 10.72
N GLU A 41 -20.02 -1.87 10.58
CA GLU A 41 -20.80 -2.67 9.63
C GLU A 41 -20.46 -2.43 8.16
N PHE A 42 -19.77 -1.33 7.84
CA PHE A 42 -19.30 -1.01 6.49
C PHE A 42 -17.98 -1.69 6.13
N PHE A 43 -17.30 -2.29 7.10
CA PHE A 43 -16.01 -2.94 6.93
C PHE A 43 -16.02 -4.34 7.52
N LYS A 44 -15.48 -5.30 6.78
CA LYS A 44 -15.30 -6.65 7.29
C LYS A 44 -13.96 -7.21 6.83
N VAL A 45 -13.15 -7.68 7.77
CA VAL A 45 -12.03 -8.56 7.45
C VAL A 45 -12.62 -9.92 7.09
N VAL A 46 -12.50 -10.31 5.83
CA VAL A 46 -13.04 -11.57 5.29
C VAL A 46 -12.08 -12.73 5.55
N SER A 47 -10.79 -12.46 5.38
CA SER A 47 -9.71 -13.41 5.64
C SER A 47 -8.41 -12.66 5.93
N SER A 48 -7.52 -13.31 6.67
CA SER A 48 -6.18 -12.83 6.94
C SER A 48 -5.19 -13.98 6.95
N THR A 49 -3.99 -13.71 6.46
CA THR A 49 -2.80 -14.54 6.58
C THR A 49 -1.66 -13.64 7.06
N PRO A 50 -0.49 -14.17 7.44
CA PRO A 50 0.65 -13.33 7.80
C PRO A 50 1.08 -12.36 6.69
N THR A 51 0.77 -12.61 5.43
CA THR A 51 1.24 -11.81 4.29
C THR A 51 0.14 -11.09 3.53
N GLU A 52 -1.13 -11.30 3.86
CA GLU A 52 -2.26 -10.76 3.11
C GLU A 52 -3.51 -10.59 3.99
N ILE A 53 -4.25 -9.50 3.80
CA ILE A 53 -5.56 -9.28 4.40
C ILE A 53 -6.58 -9.00 3.29
N THR A 54 -7.73 -9.64 3.36
CA THR A 54 -8.86 -9.37 2.48
C THR A 54 -9.97 -8.66 3.24
N PHE A 55 -10.40 -7.52 2.72
CA PHE A 55 -11.51 -6.72 3.24
C PHE A 55 -12.71 -6.79 2.30
N GLU A 56 -13.92 -6.82 2.86
CA GLU A 56 -15.16 -6.44 2.19
C GLU A 56 -15.56 -5.04 2.70
N ILE A 57 -15.78 -4.10 1.77
CA ILE A 57 -16.02 -2.68 2.07
C ILE A 57 -17.31 -2.24 1.39
N LYS A 58 -18.24 -1.63 2.15
CA LYS A 58 -19.59 -1.23 1.71
C LYS A 58 -19.79 0.27 1.61
N ILE A 59 -18.73 1.00 1.24
CA ILE A 59 -18.78 2.46 1.12
C ILE A 59 -18.90 2.87 -0.34
N ASN A 60 -19.84 3.77 -0.62
CA ASN A 60 -19.96 4.37 -1.94
C ASN A 60 -19.03 5.59 -2.01
N PHE A 61 -18.03 5.50 -2.88
CA PHE A 61 -17.18 6.63 -3.23
C PHE A 61 -17.49 7.09 -4.66
N SER A 62 -17.21 8.34 -4.98
CA SER A 62 -17.42 8.89 -6.33
C SER A 62 -16.29 8.53 -7.30
N GLN A 63 -15.12 8.19 -6.77
CA GLN A 63 -13.96 7.74 -7.54
C GLN A 63 -14.20 6.33 -8.08
N ASP A 64 -13.39 5.88 -9.01
CA ASP A 64 -13.36 4.50 -9.54
C ASP A 64 -12.20 3.68 -8.94
N ARG A 65 -11.21 4.36 -8.35
CA ARG A 65 -10.06 3.77 -7.70
C ARG A 65 -9.69 4.57 -6.46
N LEU A 66 -9.32 3.87 -5.37
CA LEU A 66 -8.81 4.49 -4.15
C LEU A 66 -7.58 3.75 -3.64
N TYR A 67 -6.71 4.48 -2.96
CA TYR A 67 -5.50 3.94 -2.36
C TYR A 67 -5.80 3.46 -0.95
N HIS A 68 -5.57 2.18 -0.67
CA HIS A 68 -5.82 1.58 0.63
C HIS A 68 -4.48 1.29 1.31
N ILE A 69 -4.40 1.59 2.60
CA ILE A 69 -3.17 1.45 3.39
C ILE A 69 -3.53 0.79 4.72
N VAL A 70 -2.86 -0.32 5.04
CA VAL A 70 -2.89 -0.91 6.39
C VAL A 70 -1.76 -0.30 7.20
N LEU A 71 -2.12 0.30 8.33
CA LEU A 71 -1.21 0.99 9.23
C LEU A 71 -1.11 0.26 10.58
N ASP A 72 0.10 0.22 11.12
CA ASP A 72 0.37 -0.01 12.54
C ASP A 72 0.85 1.32 13.14
N GLY A 73 -0.02 1.99 13.89
CA GLY A 73 0.17 3.39 14.24
C GLY A 73 0.19 4.29 13.00
N ASN A 74 1.37 4.78 12.63
CA ASN A 74 1.64 5.55 11.41
C ASN A 74 2.55 4.79 10.42
N THR A 75 2.89 3.53 10.70
CA THR A 75 3.76 2.74 9.83
C THR A 75 2.94 1.99 8.79
N PRO A 76 3.10 2.28 7.48
CA PRO A 76 2.39 1.56 6.41
C PRO A 76 2.98 0.16 6.23
N LEU A 77 2.16 -0.85 6.50
CA LEU A 77 2.50 -2.27 6.43
C LEU A 77 2.09 -2.93 5.11
N ALA A 78 1.02 -2.44 4.50
CA ALA A 78 0.55 -2.86 3.17
C ALA A 78 -0.14 -1.68 2.50
N GLU A 79 -0.04 -1.60 1.18
CA GLU A 79 -0.67 -0.54 0.42
C GLU A 79 -0.91 -0.95 -1.04
N ASP A 80 -2.07 -0.58 -1.58
CA ASP A 80 -2.35 -0.77 -3.00
C ASP A 80 -3.49 0.14 -3.47
N TRP A 81 -3.54 0.36 -4.77
CA TRP A 81 -4.67 0.98 -5.45
C TRP A 81 -5.75 -0.05 -5.78
N VAL A 82 -6.91 0.09 -5.16
CA VAL A 82 -8.05 -0.81 -5.32
C VAL A 82 -9.09 -0.21 -6.25
N LEU A 83 -9.54 -0.99 -7.24
CA LEU A 83 -10.66 -0.64 -8.10
C LEU A 83 -11.97 -0.81 -7.34
N MET A 84 -12.79 0.23 -7.35
CA MET A 84 -14.11 0.21 -6.74
C MET A 84 -15.11 -0.21 -7.80
N VAL A 85 -15.72 -1.37 -7.62
CA VAL A 85 -16.80 -1.82 -8.51
C VAL A 85 -17.97 -0.85 -8.33
N THR A 86 -18.33 -0.15 -9.40
CA THR A 86 -19.32 0.93 -9.34
C THR A 86 -20.73 0.35 -9.25
N GLY A 87 -21.45 0.68 -8.18
CA GLY A 87 -22.85 0.29 -7.99
C GLY A 87 -23.35 0.72 -6.61
N ARG A 88 -24.51 1.39 -6.54
CA ARG A 88 -25.07 1.90 -5.28
C ARG A 88 -25.32 0.73 -4.31
N GLY A 89 -24.63 0.73 -3.18
CA GLY A 89 -24.82 -0.29 -2.13
C GLY A 89 -24.14 -1.64 -2.44
N GLN A 90 -23.28 -1.71 -3.46
CA GLN A 90 -22.45 -2.89 -3.68
C GLN A 90 -21.23 -2.84 -2.76
N ALA A 91 -20.91 -4.00 -2.17
CA ALA A 91 -19.62 -4.17 -1.50
C ALA A 91 -18.53 -4.38 -2.56
N TYR A 92 -17.32 -3.90 -2.28
CA TYR A 92 -16.14 -4.26 -3.05
C TYR A 92 -15.12 -4.96 -2.15
N THR A 93 -14.23 -5.73 -2.78
CA THR A 93 -13.19 -6.47 -2.09
C THR A 93 -11.84 -5.78 -2.28
N ALA A 94 -11.12 -5.56 -1.19
CA ALA A 94 -9.74 -5.08 -1.21
C ALA A 94 -8.83 -6.18 -0.67
N VAL A 95 -7.83 -6.60 -1.45
CA VAL A 95 -6.80 -7.56 -1.03
C VAL A 95 -5.49 -6.80 -0.89
N LEU A 96 -4.94 -6.75 0.32
CA LEU A 96 -3.73 -6.00 0.62
C LEU A 96 -2.61 -6.92 1.10
N LYS A 97 -1.49 -6.87 0.39
CA LYS A 97 -0.31 -7.68 0.67
C LYS A 97 0.68 -6.92 1.54
N ALA A 98 1.21 -7.60 2.55
CA ALA A 98 2.27 -7.07 3.40
C ALA A 98 3.49 -6.68 2.56
N LYS A 99 4.14 -5.58 2.95
CA LYS A 99 5.44 -5.18 2.41
C LYS A 99 6.49 -6.26 2.72
N PRO A 100 7.58 -6.36 1.91
CA PRO A 100 8.63 -7.33 2.15
C PRO A 100 9.19 -7.26 3.58
N GLY A 101 9.25 -8.41 4.26
CA GLY A 101 9.75 -8.52 5.64
C GLY A 101 8.76 -8.10 6.73
N VAL A 102 7.51 -7.78 6.37
CA VAL A 102 6.43 -7.50 7.31
C VAL A 102 5.48 -8.70 7.38
N GLU A 103 5.05 -9.03 8.59
CA GLU A 103 3.99 -10.02 8.83
C GLU A 103 2.86 -9.42 9.67
N PHE A 104 1.64 -9.80 9.33
CA PHE A 104 0.45 -9.51 10.11
C PHE A 104 0.30 -10.51 11.25
N ALA A 105 -0.06 -10.01 12.43
CA ALA A 105 -0.21 -10.79 13.66
C ALA A 105 -1.68 -10.86 14.08
N ALA A 106 -2.15 -12.06 14.42
CA ALA A 106 -3.47 -12.27 15.00
C ALA A 106 -3.58 -11.60 16.39
N GLY A 107 -4.75 -11.08 16.71
CA GLY A 107 -5.07 -10.34 17.94
C GLY A 107 -4.49 -8.93 18.00
N LYS A 108 -3.72 -8.50 16.99
CA LYS A 108 -3.09 -7.17 16.97
C LYS A 108 -4.03 -6.13 16.35
N PRO A 109 -4.15 -4.92 16.94
CA PRO A 109 -4.92 -3.83 16.33
C PRO A 109 -4.15 -3.18 15.17
N TYR A 110 -4.89 -2.79 14.15
CA TYR A 110 -4.42 -2.11 12.94
C TYR A 110 -5.43 -1.05 12.51
N ARG A 111 -5.02 -0.20 11.56
CA ARG A 111 -5.89 0.79 10.91
C ARG A 111 -5.92 0.60 9.41
N LEU A 112 -7.09 0.66 8.81
CA LEU A 112 -7.27 0.78 7.37
C LEU A 112 -7.53 2.24 7.04
N CYS A 113 -6.57 2.86 6.36
CA CYS A 113 -6.69 4.21 5.80
C CYS A 113 -7.00 4.10 4.31
N ILE A 114 -8.05 4.78 3.86
CA ILE A 114 -8.40 4.87 2.44
C ILE A 114 -8.23 6.32 2.01
N GLY A 115 -7.43 6.58 0.98
CA GLY A 115 -7.20 7.91 0.41
C GLY A 115 -7.36 7.95 -1.11
N ASP A 116 -7.34 9.15 -1.67
CA ASP A 116 -7.47 9.42 -3.12
C ASP A 116 -6.13 9.53 -3.85
N LYS A 117 -5.01 9.48 -3.12
CA LYS A 117 -3.65 9.59 -3.64
C LYS A 117 -2.76 8.51 -3.06
N ASN A 118 -1.66 8.18 -3.72
CA ASN A 118 -0.64 7.36 -3.07
C ASN A 118 0.22 8.23 -2.12
N PRO A 119 0.84 7.63 -1.08
CA PRO A 119 1.74 8.31 -0.15
C PRO A 119 2.90 9.05 -0.82
N GLU A 120 3.49 8.46 -1.85
CA GLU A 120 4.67 9.02 -2.54
C GLU A 120 4.35 10.38 -3.18
N GLU A 121 3.20 10.51 -3.83
CA GLU A 121 2.73 11.77 -4.42
C GLU A 121 2.51 12.84 -3.36
N VAL A 122 1.94 12.47 -2.21
CA VAL A 122 1.69 13.41 -1.11
C VAL A 122 3.00 13.88 -0.49
N ASN A 123 3.96 12.98 -0.30
CA ASN A 123 5.24 13.24 0.34
C ASN A 123 6.12 14.25 -0.43
N VAL A 124 5.84 14.50 -1.72
CA VAL A 124 6.50 15.56 -2.50
C VAL A 124 6.19 16.96 -1.96
N TYR A 125 4.98 17.16 -1.43
CA TYR A 125 4.47 18.48 -1.07
C TYR A 125 4.07 18.62 0.40
N SER A 126 3.92 17.50 1.12
CA SER A 126 3.35 17.48 2.47
C SER A 126 3.82 16.24 3.24
N ASN A 127 4.09 16.42 4.53
CA ASN A 127 4.30 15.31 5.46
C ASN A 127 2.98 14.77 6.06
N ASN A 128 1.84 15.25 5.57
CA ASN A 128 0.52 14.96 6.10
C ASN A 128 -0.31 14.27 5.02
N TYR A 129 -0.62 13.00 5.26
CA TYR A 129 -1.52 12.21 4.42
C TYR A 129 -2.90 12.16 5.07
N ARG A 130 -3.94 12.58 4.33
CA ARG A 130 -5.32 12.59 4.82
C ARG A 130 -6.03 11.32 4.36
N CYS A 131 -6.47 10.50 5.30
CA CYS A 131 -7.42 9.44 5.00
C CYS A 131 -8.79 10.09 4.68
N LEU A 132 -9.46 9.62 3.63
CA LEU A 132 -10.89 9.88 3.40
C LEU A 132 -11.71 9.11 4.43
N VAL A 133 -11.36 7.85 4.64
CA VAL A 133 -11.95 6.95 5.63
C VAL A 133 -10.83 6.31 6.44
N ASP A 134 -11.07 6.17 7.74
CA ASP A 134 -10.16 5.51 8.68
C ASP A 134 -10.96 4.52 9.53
N PHE A 135 -10.50 3.27 9.59
CA PHE A 135 -11.17 2.19 10.30
C PHE A 135 -10.17 1.40 11.14
N ASP A 136 -10.37 1.38 12.46
CA ASP A 136 -9.61 0.52 13.37
C ASP A 136 -10.16 -0.91 13.31
N PHE A 137 -9.29 -1.91 13.19
CA PHE A 137 -9.65 -3.32 13.21
C PHE A 137 -8.63 -4.15 13.98
N THR A 138 -8.99 -5.38 14.34
CA THR A 138 -8.10 -6.37 14.98
C THR A 138 -8.15 -7.64 14.16
N LEU A 139 -6.99 -8.23 13.87
CA LEU A 139 -6.88 -9.48 13.11
C LEU A 139 -7.09 -10.73 13.95
#